data_AF-Q13J98-F1
#
_entry.id   AF-Q13J98-F1
#
_cell.length_a   1.000
_cell.length_b   1.000
_cell.length_c   1.000
_cell.angle_alpha   90.00
_cell.angle_beta   90.00
_cell.angle_gamma   90.00
#
_symmetry.space_group_name_H-M   'P 1'
#
loop_
_entity.id
_entity.type
_entity.pdbx_description
1 polymer ?
#
loop_
_entity_poly.entity_id
_entity_poly.type
_entity_poly.pdbx_seq_one_letter_code
_entity_poly.pdbx_strand_id
1 'polypeptide(L)'
;MNQDATTPALAAVAKNSKNAMAGLLQMERIKRAIASARMMRARLEAEEHQRAVQEGLGRPIVVLEMDDRVRIVAVKNRLLHSKKWKTFHDFLGENIKMAIGPGWGNIELKKPLEGRHPLLVWYQRVYDHQQQFVKEPGKVSGGPATGAARAYVQLAYDLYELGHNAELQTKLVERLRNKENFFGARYEVQVAATLVRADFKIEFEDEDDRNSSHCEFTATNTKTGKQFSVEAKRAETGRALRSNRLWMLRQQLPACRA
;
A
#
# COMPACT_ATOMS: atom_id res chain seq x y z
N MET A 1 -77.26 -30.96 32.75
CA MET A 1 -76.54 -30.98 31.46
C MET A 1 -75.80 -29.65 31.34
N ASN A 2 -74.50 -29.64 31.59
CA ASN A 2 -73.64 -28.45 31.45
C ASN A 2 -72.43 -28.86 30.60
N GLN A 3 -72.51 -28.57 29.30
CA GLN A 3 -71.47 -28.64 28.26
C GLN A 3 -71.96 -27.62 27.21
N ASP A 4 -71.23 -26.66 26.65
CA ASP A 4 -69.81 -26.36 26.61
C ASP A 4 -69.67 -24.86 26.24
N ALA A 5 -69.54 -23.97 27.21
CA ALA A 5 -69.23 -22.56 26.94
C ALA A 5 -67.72 -22.25 27.04
N THR A 6 -66.91 -23.23 27.46
CA THR A 6 -65.50 -23.06 27.83
C THR A 6 -64.52 -23.22 26.66
N THR A 7 -64.94 -23.84 25.56
CA THR A 7 -64.08 -24.27 24.45
C THR A 7 -63.52 -23.13 23.58
N PRO A 8 -64.28 -22.07 23.21
CA PRO A 8 -63.76 -20.99 22.36
C PRO A 8 -62.78 -20.07 23.10
N ALA A 9 -63.01 -19.83 24.38
CA ALA A 9 -62.19 -18.94 25.21
C ALA A 9 -60.79 -19.53 25.48
N LEU A 10 -60.71 -20.83 25.80
CA LEU A 10 -59.44 -21.54 25.98
C LEU A 10 -58.60 -21.58 24.69
N ALA A 11 -59.23 -21.75 23.53
CA ALA A 11 -58.54 -21.73 22.24
C ALA A 11 -57.97 -20.35 21.89
N ALA A 12 -58.69 -19.27 22.21
CA ALA A 12 -58.24 -17.89 22.00
C ALA A 12 -57.03 -17.54 22.89
N VAL A 13 -57.06 -17.96 24.16
CA VAL A 13 -55.96 -17.77 25.12
C VAL A 13 -54.71 -18.53 24.67
N ALA A 14 -54.85 -19.78 24.22
CA ALA A 14 -53.74 -20.58 23.70
C ALA A 14 -53.11 -19.97 22.42
N LYS A 15 -53.93 -19.41 21.53
CA LYS A 15 -53.44 -18.72 20.31
C LYS A 15 -52.67 -17.44 20.65
N ASN A 16 -53.15 -16.64 21.59
CA ASN A 16 -52.43 -15.45 22.08
C ASN A 16 -51.09 -15.81 22.75
N SER A 17 -51.06 -16.87 23.57
CA SER A 17 -49.82 -17.33 24.20
C SER A 17 -48.78 -17.80 23.18
N LYS A 18 -49.20 -18.52 22.12
CA LYS A 18 -48.30 -18.94 21.03
C LYS A 18 -47.75 -17.77 20.22
N ASN A 19 -48.59 -16.77 19.93
CA ASN A 19 -48.17 -15.57 19.23
C ASN A 19 -47.17 -14.74 20.06
N ALA A 20 -47.39 -14.63 21.37
CA ALA A 20 -46.45 -13.96 22.29
C ALA A 20 -45.10 -14.68 22.38
N MET A 21 -45.11 -16.02 22.46
CA MET A 21 -43.90 -16.85 22.44
C MET A 21 -43.12 -16.71 21.13
N ALA A 22 -43.82 -16.69 19.98
CA ALA A 22 -43.20 -16.45 18.68
C ALA A 22 -42.58 -15.04 18.58
N GLY A 23 -43.25 -14.02 19.13
CA GLY A 23 -42.72 -12.66 19.22
C GLY A 23 -41.44 -12.55 20.08
N LEU A 24 -41.40 -13.25 21.22
CA LEU A 24 -40.21 -13.34 22.08
C LEU A 24 -39.04 -14.03 21.39
N LEU A 25 -39.29 -15.16 20.72
CA LEU A 25 -38.29 -15.88 19.91
C LEU A 25 -37.76 -15.00 18.78
N GLN A 26 -38.62 -14.22 18.12
CA GLN A 26 -38.21 -13.29 17.07
C GLN A 26 -37.37 -12.13 17.62
N MET A 27 -37.74 -11.57 18.78
CA MET A 27 -36.94 -10.56 19.49
C MET A 27 -35.57 -11.10 19.92
N GLU A 28 -35.48 -12.33 20.39
CA GLU A 28 -34.18 -12.96 20.71
C GLU A 28 -33.30 -13.15 19.48
N ARG A 29 -33.87 -13.59 18.35
CA ARG A 29 -33.12 -13.71 17.08
C ARG A 29 -32.59 -12.35 16.62
N ILE A 30 -33.40 -11.30 16.72
CA ILE A 30 -32.99 -9.92 16.40
C ILE A 30 -31.87 -9.45 17.35
N LYS A 31 -32.00 -9.67 18.66
CA LYS A 31 -30.96 -9.32 19.64
C LYS A 31 -29.64 -10.03 19.36
N ARG A 32 -29.67 -11.33 19.05
CA ARG A 32 -28.47 -12.10 18.65
C ARG A 32 -27.85 -11.58 17.36
N ALA A 33 -28.68 -11.25 16.36
CA ALA A 33 -28.20 -10.68 15.10
C ALA A 33 -27.54 -9.30 15.31
N ILE A 34 -28.12 -8.43 16.13
CA ILE A 34 -27.54 -7.12 16.47
C ILE A 34 -26.22 -7.28 17.22
N ALA A 35 -26.15 -8.19 18.20
CA ALA A 35 -24.92 -8.48 18.92
C ALA A 35 -23.82 -9.03 17.99
N SER A 36 -24.18 -9.98 17.11
CA SER A 36 -23.26 -10.51 16.09
C SER A 36 -22.77 -9.41 15.13
N ALA A 37 -23.65 -8.52 14.68
CA ALA A 37 -23.30 -7.43 13.80
C ALA A 37 -22.37 -6.40 14.48
N ARG A 38 -22.54 -6.17 15.79
CA ARG A 38 -21.65 -5.31 16.58
C ARG A 38 -20.26 -5.94 16.72
N MET A 39 -20.18 -7.23 17.04
CA MET A 39 -18.92 -7.96 17.12
C MET A 39 -18.19 -8.00 15.78
N MET A 40 -18.94 -8.20 14.69
CA MET A 40 -18.38 -8.21 13.33
C MET A 40 -17.83 -6.83 12.95
N ARG A 41 -18.53 -5.74 13.29
CA ARG A 41 -18.02 -4.37 13.09
C ARG A 41 -16.74 -4.10 13.87
N ALA A 42 -16.72 -4.41 15.17
CA ALA A 42 -15.53 -4.22 16.00
C ALA A 42 -14.32 -5.01 15.47
N ARG A 43 -14.55 -6.22 14.94
CA ARG A 43 -13.51 -7.02 14.30
C ARG A 43 -12.98 -6.37 13.02
N LEU A 44 -13.87 -5.92 12.13
CA LEU A 44 -13.48 -5.23 10.90
C LEU A 44 -12.72 -3.92 11.20
N GLU A 45 -13.14 -3.16 12.20
CA GLU A 45 -12.46 -1.95 12.65
C GLU A 45 -11.05 -2.26 13.20
N ALA A 46 -10.89 -3.34 13.95
CA ALA A 46 -9.59 -3.77 14.47
C ALA A 46 -8.65 -4.26 13.34
N GLU A 47 -9.17 -5.06 12.40
CA GLU A 47 -8.43 -5.54 11.23
C GLU A 47 -7.97 -4.36 10.35
N GLU A 48 -8.86 -3.39 10.12
CA GLU A 48 -8.55 -2.18 9.36
C GLU A 48 -7.55 -1.27 10.10
N HIS A 49 -7.66 -1.13 11.41
CA HIS A 49 -6.68 -0.39 12.22
C HIS A 49 -5.29 -1.03 12.13
N GLN A 50 -5.21 -2.37 12.25
CA GLN A 50 -3.96 -3.10 12.11
C GLN A 50 -3.36 -2.94 10.71
N ARG A 51 -4.19 -3.03 9.67
CA ARG A 51 -3.80 -2.79 8.28
C ARG A 51 -3.20 -1.39 8.13
N ALA A 52 -3.90 -0.36 8.61
CA ALA A 52 -3.44 1.03 8.52
C ALA A 52 -2.12 1.27 9.26
N VAL A 53 -1.88 0.60 10.38
CA VAL A 53 -0.60 0.67 11.11
C VAL A 53 0.54 0.00 10.33
N GLN A 54 0.27 -1.10 9.62
CA GLN A 54 1.29 -1.86 8.90
C GLN A 54 1.60 -1.28 7.51
N GLU A 55 0.57 -0.91 6.76
CA GLU A 55 0.64 -0.52 5.34
C GLU A 55 0.51 0.98 5.12
N GLY A 56 0.07 1.72 6.14
CA GLY A 56 -0.34 3.11 6.01
C GLY A 56 -1.80 3.25 5.53
N LEU A 57 -2.17 4.50 5.30
CA LEU A 57 -3.53 4.93 4.94
C LEU A 57 -3.78 4.96 3.42
N GLY A 58 -2.79 4.55 2.61
CA GLY A 58 -2.97 4.39 1.18
C GLY A 58 -3.98 3.28 0.83
N ARG A 59 -4.17 3.04 -0.45
CA ARG A 59 -4.96 1.87 -0.91
C ARG A 59 -4.33 0.59 -0.34
N PRO A 60 -5.15 -0.31 0.22
CA PRO A 60 -4.67 -1.53 0.88
C PRO A 60 -3.96 -2.45 -0.09
N ILE A 61 -3.01 -3.22 0.43
CA ILE A 61 -2.36 -4.30 -0.30
C ILE A 61 -3.38 -5.43 -0.50
N VAL A 62 -3.88 -5.57 -1.73
CA VAL A 62 -4.80 -6.66 -2.07
C VAL A 62 -4.02 -7.84 -2.63
N VAL A 63 -3.94 -8.91 -1.85
CA VAL A 63 -3.32 -10.19 -2.22
C VAL A 63 -4.34 -11.31 -2.08
N LEU A 64 -4.49 -12.11 -3.12
CA LEU A 64 -5.30 -13.33 -3.13
C LEU A 64 -4.39 -14.53 -3.37
N GLU A 65 -4.68 -15.64 -2.70
CA GLU A 65 -4.08 -16.94 -3.00
C GLU A 65 -5.17 -17.88 -3.52
N MET A 66 -4.95 -18.47 -4.69
CA MET A 66 -5.83 -19.47 -5.29
C MET A 66 -5.39 -20.89 -4.91
N ASP A 67 -6.31 -21.87 -5.03
CA ASP A 67 -6.07 -23.26 -4.66
C ASP A 67 -4.85 -23.91 -5.35
N ASP A 68 -4.47 -23.41 -6.53
CA ASP A 68 -3.27 -23.86 -7.26
C ASP A 68 -1.96 -23.16 -6.82
N ARG A 69 -1.99 -22.50 -5.65
CA ARG A 69 -0.90 -21.69 -5.06
C ARG A 69 -0.44 -20.55 -5.96
N VAL A 70 -1.32 -20.04 -6.83
CA VAL A 70 -1.11 -18.77 -7.52
C VAL A 70 -1.40 -17.64 -6.56
N ARG A 71 -0.41 -16.76 -6.38
CA ARG A 71 -0.61 -15.49 -5.70
C ARG A 71 -0.95 -14.42 -6.73
N ILE A 72 -2.03 -13.69 -6.46
CA ILE A 72 -2.49 -12.55 -7.26
C ILE A 72 -2.30 -11.29 -6.42
N VAL A 73 -1.71 -10.25 -7.00
CA VAL A 73 -1.49 -8.95 -6.38
C VAL A 73 -2.11 -7.87 -7.25
N ALA A 74 -2.92 -7.00 -6.65
CA ALA A 74 -3.47 -5.84 -7.34
C ALA A 74 -2.48 -4.67 -7.39
N VAL A 75 -2.30 -4.08 -8.57
CA VAL A 75 -1.53 -2.85 -8.81
C VAL A 75 -2.43 -1.88 -9.58
N LYS A 76 -3.08 -0.95 -8.88
CA LYS A 76 -4.06 -0.01 -9.44
C LYS A 76 -5.19 -0.79 -10.16
N ASN A 77 -5.23 -0.72 -11.49
CA ASN A 77 -6.21 -1.39 -12.35
C ASN A 77 -5.69 -2.71 -12.97
N ARG A 78 -4.53 -3.20 -12.52
CA ARG A 78 -3.90 -4.43 -13.02
C ARG A 78 -3.91 -5.50 -11.95
N LEU A 79 -4.12 -6.75 -12.36
CA LEU A 79 -3.95 -7.93 -11.53
C LEU A 79 -2.73 -8.69 -12.04
N LEU A 80 -1.68 -8.73 -11.22
CA LEU A 80 -0.46 -9.46 -11.54
C LEU A 80 -0.47 -10.77 -10.77
N HIS A 81 0.03 -11.86 -11.36
CA HIS A 81 -0.04 -13.17 -10.73
C HIS A 81 1.17 -14.03 -11.06
N SER A 82 1.55 -14.91 -10.12
CA SER A 82 2.60 -15.91 -10.34
C SER A 82 2.48 -17.07 -9.37
N LYS A 83 2.84 -18.27 -9.82
CA LYS A 83 2.99 -19.47 -8.98
C LYS A 83 4.28 -19.43 -8.14
N LYS A 84 5.24 -18.58 -8.54
CA LYS A 84 6.55 -18.46 -7.89
C LYS A 84 6.52 -17.58 -6.66
N TRP A 85 5.54 -16.69 -6.52
CA TRP A 85 5.44 -15.79 -5.37
C TRP A 85 4.86 -16.54 -4.17
N LYS A 86 5.69 -16.80 -3.17
CA LYS A 86 5.28 -17.38 -1.88
C LYS A 86 5.01 -16.30 -0.85
N THR A 87 5.63 -15.14 -1.03
CA THR A 87 5.50 -13.97 -0.17
C THR A 87 5.24 -12.73 -1.02
N PHE A 88 4.78 -11.66 -0.37
CA PHE A 88 4.67 -10.35 -1.03
C PHE A 88 6.05 -9.82 -1.46
N HIS A 89 7.13 -10.17 -0.75
CA HIS A 89 8.49 -9.79 -1.11
C HIS A 89 8.95 -10.39 -2.44
N ASP A 90 8.49 -11.61 -2.78
CA ASP A 90 8.77 -12.21 -4.09
C ASP A 90 8.15 -11.38 -5.22
N PHE A 91 6.89 -10.95 -5.01
CA PHE A 91 6.23 -10.01 -5.90
C PHE A 91 6.98 -8.68 -6.00
N LEU A 92 7.41 -8.08 -4.88
CA LEU A 92 8.16 -6.83 -4.90
C LEU A 92 9.45 -6.94 -5.73
N GLY A 93 10.15 -8.06 -5.62
CA GLY A 93 11.34 -8.35 -6.43
C GLY A 93 11.05 -8.43 -7.94
N GLU A 94 9.86 -8.84 -8.35
CA GLU A 94 9.42 -8.77 -9.75
C GLU A 94 8.88 -7.38 -10.13
N ASN A 95 8.15 -6.72 -9.23
CA ASN A 95 7.59 -5.40 -9.44
C ASN A 95 8.66 -4.37 -9.78
N ILE A 96 9.77 -4.36 -9.03
CA ILE A 96 10.88 -3.44 -9.32
C ILE A 96 11.52 -3.73 -10.68
N LYS A 97 11.61 -4.99 -11.11
CA LYS A 97 12.12 -5.35 -12.44
C LYS A 97 11.20 -4.86 -13.55
N MET A 98 9.88 -4.97 -13.35
CA MET A 98 8.89 -4.44 -14.28
C MET A 98 8.90 -2.90 -14.33
N ALA A 99 8.91 -2.24 -13.17
CA ALA A 99 8.90 -0.79 -13.05
C ALA A 99 10.17 -0.16 -13.66
N ILE A 100 11.35 -0.71 -13.35
CA ILE A 100 12.62 -0.22 -13.88
C ILE A 100 12.88 -0.73 -15.30
N GLY A 101 12.18 -1.74 -15.79
CA GLY A 101 12.33 -2.28 -17.14
C GLY A 101 13.40 -3.38 -17.23
N PRO A 102 13.01 -4.64 -17.54
CA PRO A 102 13.92 -5.79 -17.50
C PRO A 102 15.02 -5.71 -18.56
N GLY A 103 14.77 -5.10 -19.71
CA GLY A 103 15.78 -4.92 -20.76
C GLY A 103 16.98 -4.10 -20.28
N TRP A 104 16.73 -2.99 -19.58
CA TRP A 104 17.79 -2.18 -18.98
C TRP A 104 18.55 -2.95 -17.89
N GLY A 105 17.82 -3.65 -17.00
CA GLY A 105 18.44 -4.43 -15.93
C GLY A 105 19.37 -5.52 -16.46
N ASN A 106 18.98 -6.21 -17.55
CA ASN A 106 19.80 -7.23 -18.19
C ASN A 106 21.08 -6.66 -18.83
N ILE A 107 21.04 -5.42 -19.33
CA ILE A 107 22.23 -4.72 -19.83
C ILE A 107 23.17 -4.37 -18.67
N GLU A 108 22.64 -3.82 -17.58
CA GLU A 108 23.42 -3.50 -16.38
C GLU A 108 24.08 -4.72 -15.74
N LEU A 109 23.38 -5.86 -15.70
CA LEU A 109 23.92 -7.11 -15.13
C LEU A 109 25.15 -7.65 -15.88
N LYS A 110 25.33 -7.28 -17.17
CA LYS A 110 26.53 -7.65 -17.94
C LYS A 110 27.76 -6.81 -17.58
N LYS A 111 27.59 -5.68 -16.89
CA LYS A 111 28.69 -4.82 -16.46
C LYS A 111 29.42 -5.43 -15.26
N PRO A 112 30.74 -5.17 -15.10
CA PRO A 112 31.47 -5.50 -13.88
C PRO A 112 30.87 -4.78 -12.68
N LEU A 113 31.03 -5.36 -11.48
CA LEU A 113 30.34 -4.90 -10.27
C LEU A 113 30.66 -3.43 -9.93
N GLU A 114 31.90 -3.01 -10.18
CA GLU A 114 32.43 -1.66 -9.94
C GLU A 114 31.77 -0.61 -10.85
N GLY A 115 31.50 -1.00 -12.10
CA GLY A 115 30.86 -0.16 -13.10
C GLY A 115 29.34 -0.16 -12.99
N ARG A 116 28.76 -1.12 -12.27
CA ARG A 116 27.32 -1.38 -12.25
C ARG A 116 26.53 -0.27 -11.55
N HIS A 117 25.29 -0.08 -11.97
CA HIS A 117 24.36 0.81 -11.30
C HIS A 117 24.08 0.37 -9.85
N PRO A 118 23.99 1.29 -8.85
CA PRO A 118 23.84 0.95 -7.44
C PRO A 118 22.66 0.02 -7.13
N LEU A 119 21.53 0.20 -7.82
CA LEU A 119 20.38 -0.71 -7.71
C LEU A 119 20.74 -2.17 -7.98
N LEU A 120 21.55 -2.43 -9.02
CA LEU A 120 21.93 -3.79 -9.38
C LEU A 120 23.06 -4.33 -8.50
N VAL A 121 23.85 -3.45 -7.87
CA VAL A 121 24.77 -3.85 -6.79
C VAL A 121 23.97 -4.36 -5.59
N TRP A 122 22.88 -3.68 -5.21
CA TRP A 122 21.98 -4.18 -4.16
C TRP A 122 21.32 -5.49 -4.57
N TYR A 123 20.82 -5.59 -5.80
CA TYR A 123 20.25 -6.84 -6.33
C TYR A 123 21.23 -8.01 -6.21
N GLN A 124 22.50 -7.82 -6.62
CA GLN A 124 23.52 -8.86 -6.49
C GLN A 124 23.72 -9.27 -5.03
N ARG A 125 23.85 -8.30 -4.11
CA ARG A 125 24.01 -8.61 -2.68
C ARG A 125 22.80 -9.32 -2.08
N VAL A 126 21.58 -8.99 -2.53
CA VAL A 126 20.36 -9.72 -2.12
C VAL A 126 20.40 -11.14 -2.65
N TYR A 127 20.79 -11.33 -3.91
CA TYR A 127 20.92 -12.65 -4.50
C TYR A 127 21.95 -13.51 -3.75
N ASP A 128 23.16 -12.97 -3.50
CA ASP A 128 24.22 -13.68 -2.77
C ASP A 128 23.77 -14.04 -1.34
N HIS A 129 23.07 -13.12 -0.68
CA HIS A 129 22.47 -13.36 0.63
C HIS A 129 21.41 -14.49 0.56
N GLN A 130 20.53 -14.48 -0.45
CA GLN A 130 19.55 -15.55 -0.62
C GLN A 130 20.22 -16.92 -0.83
N GLN A 131 21.30 -17.01 -1.59
CA GLN A 131 22.03 -18.27 -1.78
C GLN A 131 22.60 -18.83 -0.47
N GLN A 132 22.92 -17.97 0.51
CA GLN A 132 23.44 -18.40 1.81
C GLN A 132 22.36 -18.93 2.75
N PHE A 133 21.16 -18.35 2.72
CA PHE A 133 20.10 -18.63 3.72
C PHE A 133 18.96 -19.51 3.18
N VAL A 134 18.72 -19.53 1.87
CA VAL A 134 17.68 -20.36 1.26
C VAL A 134 18.22 -21.77 1.03
N LYS A 135 17.86 -22.68 1.94
CA LYS A 135 18.27 -24.10 1.86
C LYS A 135 17.42 -24.92 0.89
N GLU A 136 16.13 -24.58 0.79
CA GLU A 136 15.15 -25.31 0.00
C GLU A 136 14.44 -24.37 -0.98
N PRO A 137 14.75 -24.42 -2.28
CA PRO A 137 14.09 -23.59 -3.28
C PRO A 137 12.57 -23.76 -3.25
N GLY A 138 11.84 -22.64 -3.30
CA GLY A 138 10.38 -22.63 -3.30
C GLY A 138 9.72 -22.77 -1.93
N LYS A 139 10.50 -22.92 -0.85
CA LYS A 139 10.01 -22.78 0.54
C LYS A 139 10.42 -21.42 1.11
N VAL A 140 9.52 -20.86 1.91
CA VAL A 140 9.78 -19.60 2.63
C VAL A 140 10.93 -19.82 3.60
N SER A 141 11.96 -18.98 3.50
CA SER A 141 13.14 -19.00 4.35
C SER A 141 13.37 -17.62 4.96
N GLY A 142 13.88 -17.58 6.19
CA GLY A 142 14.25 -16.34 6.88
C GLY A 142 15.76 -16.10 6.88
N GLY A 143 16.17 -14.84 6.95
CA GLY A 143 17.58 -14.44 7.07
C GLY A 143 17.72 -13.06 7.72
N PRO A 144 18.90 -12.70 8.25
CA PRO A 144 19.14 -11.38 8.83
C PRO A 144 18.94 -10.26 7.81
N ALA A 145 18.25 -9.18 8.19
CA ALA A 145 18.06 -8.04 7.32
C ALA A 145 19.37 -7.28 7.08
N THR A 146 19.92 -7.35 5.86
CA THR A 146 21.10 -6.56 5.46
C THR A 146 20.69 -5.18 4.95
N GLY A 147 21.62 -4.21 4.98
CA GLY A 147 21.38 -2.87 4.43
C GLY A 147 21.03 -2.89 2.94
N ALA A 148 21.64 -3.78 2.15
CA ALA A 148 21.34 -3.95 0.73
C ALA A 148 19.92 -4.52 0.52
N ALA A 149 19.54 -5.54 1.30
CA ALA A 149 18.18 -6.10 1.25
C ALA A 149 17.13 -5.05 1.61
N ARG A 150 17.34 -4.30 2.70
CA ARG A 150 16.43 -3.22 3.11
C ARG A 150 16.34 -2.14 2.03
N ALA A 151 17.46 -1.69 1.46
CA ALA A 151 17.46 -0.65 0.43
C ALA A 151 16.72 -1.09 -0.85
N TYR A 152 16.95 -2.34 -1.28
CA TYR A 152 16.32 -2.92 -2.47
C TYR A 152 14.81 -3.12 -2.28
N VAL A 153 14.42 -3.80 -1.20
CA VAL A 153 13.01 -4.07 -0.89
C VAL A 153 12.24 -2.76 -0.64
N GLN A 154 12.84 -1.79 0.06
CA GLN A 154 12.19 -0.49 0.28
C GLN A 154 11.89 0.22 -1.03
N LEU A 155 12.86 0.30 -1.96
CA LEU A 155 12.63 0.93 -3.26
C LEU A 155 11.57 0.15 -4.07
N ALA A 156 11.59 -1.18 -4.01
CA ALA A 156 10.59 -2.00 -4.68
C ALA A 156 9.19 -1.76 -4.14
N TYR A 157 9.07 -1.57 -2.82
CA TYR A 157 7.84 -1.24 -2.13
C TYR A 157 7.37 0.18 -2.46
N ASP A 158 8.25 1.18 -2.37
CA ASP A 158 7.91 2.57 -2.71
C ASP A 158 7.42 2.69 -4.17
N LEU A 159 8.05 1.97 -5.12
CA LEU A 159 7.59 1.90 -6.51
C LEU A 159 6.24 1.19 -6.67
N TYR A 160 5.98 0.16 -5.85
CA TYR A 160 4.65 -0.47 -5.80
C TYR A 160 3.60 0.52 -5.28
N GLU A 161 3.87 1.22 -4.18
CA GLU A 161 2.94 2.17 -3.58
C GLU A 161 2.58 3.28 -4.57
N LEU A 162 3.58 3.86 -5.25
CA LEU A 162 3.34 4.85 -6.31
C LEU A 162 2.58 4.26 -7.50
N GLY A 163 2.96 3.09 -7.99
CA GLY A 163 2.26 2.45 -9.10
C GLY A 163 0.83 2.03 -8.78
N HIS A 164 0.53 1.77 -7.50
CA HIS A 164 -0.78 1.35 -7.03
C HIS A 164 -1.70 2.53 -6.66
N ASN A 165 -1.13 3.63 -6.16
CA ASN A 165 -1.88 4.80 -5.66
C ASN A 165 -1.81 6.04 -6.56
N ALA A 166 -0.78 6.17 -7.39
CA ALA A 166 -0.51 7.33 -8.23
C ALA A 166 -0.19 6.89 -9.68
N GLU A 167 0.42 7.78 -10.45
CA GLU A 167 0.97 7.49 -11.78
C GLU A 167 2.48 7.65 -11.73
N LEU A 168 3.21 6.59 -12.09
CA LEU A 168 4.66 6.61 -12.11
C LEU A 168 5.12 7.24 -13.42
N GLN A 169 5.74 8.42 -13.35
CA GLN A 169 6.23 9.12 -14.53
C GLN A 169 7.43 8.40 -15.15
N THR A 170 7.45 8.33 -16.49
CA THR A 170 8.55 7.75 -17.27
C THR A 170 9.88 8.44 -16.97
N LYS A 171 9.90 9.77 -16.85
CA LYS A 171 11.10 10.56 -16.54
C LYS A 171 11.70 10.22 -15.18
N LEU A 172 10.88 10.00 -14.16
CA LEU A 172 11.35 9.57 -12.84
C LEU A 172 12.03 8.19 -12.93
N VAL A 173 11.47 7.26 -13.72
CA VAL A 173 12.09 5.95 -13.99
C VAL A 173 13.41 6.10 -14.75
N GLU A 174 13.50 7.02 -15.71
CA GLU A 174 14.75 7.32 -16.41
C GLU A 174 15.82 7.87 -15.46
N ARG A 175 15.47 8.77 -14.54
CA ARG A 175 16.39 9.23 -13.50
C ARG A 175 16.82 8.11 -12.56
N LEU A 176 15.93 7.17 -12.21
CA LEU A 176 16.28 5.98 -11.43
C LEU A 176 17.24 5.02 -12.15
N ARG A 177 17.31 5.07 -13.48
CA ARG A 177 18.27 4.29 -14.28
C ARG A 177 19.61 5.00 -14.46
N ASN A 178 19.65 6.31 -14.22
CA ASN A 178 20.86 7.11 -14.32
C ASN A 178 21.66 7.04 -13.01
N LYS A 179 22.91 6.56 -13.08
CA LYS A 179 23.77 6.34 -11.90
C LYS A 179 24.02 7.60 -11.07
N GLU A 180 24.13 8.76 -11.71
CA GLU A 180 24.42 10.04 -11.05
C GLU A 180 23.18 10.59 -10.34
N ASN A 181 22.02 10.49 -10.99
CA ASN A 181 20.75 11.00 -10.46
C ASN A 181 20.04 10.00 -9.54
N PHE A 182 20.47 8.74 -9.51
CA PHE A 182 19.77 7.63 -8.87
C PHE A 182 19.33 7.93 -7.43
N PHE A 183 20.23 8.47 -6.61
CA PHE A 183 19.91 8.70 -5.20
C PHE A 183 18.98 9.90 -4.97
N GLY A 184 19.00 10.89 -5.87
CA GLY A 184 18.01 11.98 -5.87
C GLY A 184 16.64 11.43 -6.21
N ALA A 185 16.51 10.77 -7.36
CA ALA A 185 15.27 10.17 -7.82
C ALA A 185 14.71 9.12 -6.84
N ARG A 186 15.58 8.31 -6.21
CA ARG A 186 15.17 7.38 -5.16
C ARG A 186 14.58 8.12 -3.94
N TYR A 187 15.14 9.27 -3.59
CA TYR A 187 14.63 10.06 -2.47
C TYR A 187 13.27 10.70 -2.81
N GLU A 188 13.10 11.22 -4.03
CA GLU A 188 11.81 11.70 -4.55
C GLU A 188 10.73 10.61 -4.44
N VAL A 189 11.04 9.41 -4.93
CA VAL A 189 10.16 8.22 -4.83
C VAL A 189 9.80 7.91 -3.38
N GLN A 190 10.78 7.94 -2.48
CA GLN A 190 10.57 7.65 -1.07
C GLN A 190 9.64 8.68 -0.41
N VAL A 191 9.83 9.98 -0.69
CA VAL A 191 8.98 11.04 -0.14
C VAL A 191 7.55 10.91 -0.65
N ALA A 192 7.38 10.72 -1.96
CA ALA A 192 6.06 10.55 -2.57
C ALA A 192 5.33 9.31 -2.01
N ALA A 193 6.02 8.16 -1.90
CA ALA A 193 5.46 6.94 -1.33
C ALA A 193 5.11 7.09 0.16
N THR A 194 5.91 7.84 0.92
CA THR A 194 5.60 8.17 2.33
C THR A 194 4.34 9.01 2.45
N LEU A 195 4.15 9.98 1.57
CA LEU A 195 2.94 10.81 1.54
C LEU A 195 1.71 9.99 1.14
N VAL A 196 1.83 9.06 0.19
CA VAL A 196 0.77 8.08 -0.12
C VAL A 196 0.36 7.30 1.13
N ARG A 197 1.33 6.77 1.89
CA ARG A 197 1.05 6.08 3.17
C ARG A 197 0.42 6.97 4.22
N ALA A 198 0.59 8.29 4.11
CA ALA A 198 -0.02 9.28 4.99
C ALA A 198 -1.38 9.80 4.49
N ASP A 199 -2.01 9.11 3.53
CA ASP A 199 -3.33 9.47 2.96
C ASP A 199 -3.30 10.73 2.07
N PHE A 200 -2.21 10.92 1.32
CA PHE A 200 -2.13 11.96 0.30
C PHE A 200 -2.28 11.37 -1.10
N LYS A 201 -3.09 12.04 -1.92
CA LYS A 201 -3.10 11.86 -3.37
C LYS A 201 -1.91 12.61 -3.96
N ILE A 202 -1.12 11.93 -4.78
CA ILE A 202 0.06 12.51 -5.44
C ILE A 202 -0.23 12.73 -6.93
N GLU A 203 0.10 13.93 -7.39
CA GLU A 203 0.05 14.35 -8.78
C GLU A 203 1.42 14.92 -9.13
N PHE A 204 2.20 14.21 -9.96
CA PHE A 204 3.50 14.69 -10.39
C PHE A 204 3.33 15.81 -11.42
N GLU A 205 4.14 16.86 -11.31
CA GLU A 205 4.08 18.00 -12.23
C GLU A 205 4.60 17.62 -13.62
N ASP A 206 4.17 18.38 -14.63
CA ASP A 206 4.65 18.19 -16.00
C ASP A 206 6.05 18.79 -16.17
N GLU A 207 7.07 17.92 -16.16
CA GLU A 207 8.47 18.31 -16.34
C GLU A 207 8.80 18.82 -17.76
N ASP A 208 7.87 18.79 -18.73
CA ASP A 208 8.06 19.40 -20.06
C ASP A 208 7.68 20.89 -20.12
N ASP A 209 6.99 21.41 -19.12
CA ASP A 209 6.66 22.82 -19.06
C ASP A 209 7.84 23.66 -18.52
N ARG A 210 8.47 24.42 -19.40
CA ARG A 210 9.59 25.33 -19.07
C ARG A 210 9.15 26.73 -18.68
N ASN A 211 7.84 27.02 -18.69
CA ASN A 211 7.34 28.37 -18.47
C ASN A 211 7.18 28.74 -16.99
N SER A 212 7.37 27.78 -16.06
CA SER A 212 7.39 28.10 -14.64
C SER A 212 8.26 27.14 -13.82
N SER A 213 8.69 27.58 -12.64
CA SER A 213 9.42 26.74 -11.70
C SER A 213 8.43 25.84 -10.98
N HIS A 214 8.35 24.59 -11.40
CA HIS A 214 7.50 23.58 -10.78
C HIS A 214 8.20 22.91 -9.61
N CYS A 215 7.45 22.61 -8.56
CA CYS A 215 7.89 21.62 -7.56
C CYS A 215 7.82 20.23 -8.18
N GLU A 216 8.47 19.22 -7.61
CA GLU A 216 8.50 17.87 -8.19
C GLU A 216 7.12 17.24 -8.30
N PHE A 217 6.26 17.47 -7.30
CA PHE A 217 4.88 17.01 -7.32
C PHE A 217 4.01 17.78 -6.34
N THR A 218 2.71 17.66 -6.55
CA THR A 218 1.68 18.18 -5.68
C THR A 218 1.05 17.05 -4.86
N ALA A 219 0.90 17.27 -3.55
CA ALA A 219 0.33 16.32 -2.60
C ALA A 219 -0.94 16.90 -1.97
N THR A 220 -2.06 16.18 -2.11
CA THR A 220 -3.37 16.59 -1.58
C THR A 220 -3.82 15.62 -0.50
N ASN A 221 -3.99 16.10 0.73
CA ASN A 221 -4.51 15.27 1.82
C ASN A 221 -5.98 14.94 1.57
N THR A 222 -6.33 13.67 1.49
CA THR A 222 -7.69 13.24 1.09
C THR A 222 -8.77 13.62 2.10
N LYS A 223 -8.44 13.66 3.39
CA LYS A 223 -9.38 13.99 4.48
C LYS A 223 -9.71 15.48 4.57
N THR A 224 -8.69 16.33 4.40
CA THR A 224 -8.82 17.78 4.57
C THR A 224 -8.94 18.56 3.27
N GLY A 225 -8.60 17.94 2.14
CA GLY A 225 -8.53 18.59 0.83
C GLY A 225 -7.38 19.59 0.68
N LYS A 226 -6.51 19.75 1.69
CA LYS A 226 -5.39 20.69 1.62
C LYS A 226 -4.32 20.17 0.66
N GLN A 227 -3.87 21.07 -0.20
CA GLN A 227 -2.88 20.82 -1.25
C GLN A 227 -1.54 21.46 -0.88
N PHE A 228 -0.44 20.76 -1.17
CA PHE A 228 0.92 21.18 -0.88
C PHE A 228 1.80 20.89 -2.09
N SER A 229 2.59 21.87 -2.52
CA SER A 229 3.67 21.65 -3.48
C SER A 229 4.90 21.10 -2.74
N VAL A 230 5.46 20.00 -3.24
CA VAL A 230 6.51 19.23 -2.56
C VAL A 230 7.78 19.21 -3.40
N GLU A 231 8.89 19.51 -2.74
CA GLU A 231 10.25 19.51 -3.31
C GLU A 231 11.14 18.61 -2.46
N ALA A 232 11.63 17.49 -2.99
CA ALA A 232 12.42 16.51 -2.26
C ALA A 232 13.93 16.70 -2.47
N LYS A 233 14.58 17.39 -1.53
CA LYS A 233 16.06 17.57 -1.57
C LYS A 233 16.77 16.57 -0.67
N ARG A 234 17.67 15.78 -1.27
CA ARG A 234 18.65 14.97 -0.53
C ARG A 234 19.86 15.83 -0.17
N ALA A 235 20.15 15.95 1.12
CA ALA A 235 21.39 16.60 1.57
C ALA A 235 22.58 15.62 1.46
N GLU A 236 23.64 16.03 0.79
CA GLU A 236 24.94 15.36 0.86
C GLU A 236 25.71 15.90 2.07
N THR A 237 26.49 15.04 2.74
CA THR A 237 27.08 15.23 4.08
C THR A 237 28.01 16.45 4.23
N GLY A 238 28.24 17.25 3.18
CA GLY A 238 28.95 18.53 3.23
C GLY A 238 28.09 19.79 3.09
N ARG A 239 26.82 19.70 2.64
CA ARG A 239 25.95 20.88 2.41
C ARG A 239 24.92 21.13 3.52
N ALA A 240 24.59 20.11 4.32
CA ALA A 240 23.58 20.20 5.39
C ALA A 240 23.91 21.26 6.46
N LEU A 241 25.19 21.53 6.70
CA LEU A 241 25.63 22.50 7.72
C LEU A 241 25.44 23.98 7.33
N ARG A 242 25.09 24.29 6.06
CA ARG A 242 24.95 25.70 5.61
C ARG A 242 23.52 26.17 5.40
N SER A 243 22.53 25.27 5.37
CA SER A 243 21.13 25.66 5.12
C SER A 243 20.31 25.63 6.39
N ASN A 244 20.69 26.44 7.38
CA ASN A 244 19.87 26.79 8.52
C ASN A 244 18.81 27.84 8.08
N ARG A 245 17.96 27.47 7.11
CA ARG A 245 16.73 28.20 6.78
C ARG A 245 15.60 27.21 6.69
N LEU A 246 14.85 27.18 7.78
CA LEU A 246 13.44 26.82 7.93
C LEU A 246 12.80 26.08 6.75
N TRP A 247 12.37 24.85 7.05
CA TRP A 247 11.25 24.18 6.41
C TRP A 247 10.10 25.17 6.14
N MET A 248 9.90 25.57 4.88
CA MET A 248 8.69 26.27 4.46
C MET A 248 7.80 25.28 3.72
N LEU A 249 6.84 24.71 4.44
CA LEU A 249 5.61 24.20 3.83
C LEU A 249 4.86 25.43 3.31
N ARG A 250 4.96 25.75 2.02
CA ARG A 250 4.15 26.82 1.43
C ARG A 250 2.72 26.29 1.26
N GLN A 251 1.81 26.84 2.06
CA GLN A 251 0.38 26.62 1.90
C GLN A 251 -0.10 27.53 0.77
N GLN A 252 -0.48 26.97 -0.39
CA GLN A 252 -1.19 27.76 -1.41
C GLN A 252 -2.61 28.02 -0.88
N LEU A 253 -2.92 29.26 -0.52
CA LEU A 253 -4.31 29.70 -0.30
C LEU A 253 -4.94 30.01 -1.67
N PRO A 254 -6.22 29.64 -1.90
CA PRO A 254 -6.90 29.98 -3.13
C PRO A 254 -7.06 31.50 -3.24
N ALA A 255 -6.72 32.05 -4.42
CA ALA A 255 -6.92 33.45 -4.72
C ALA A 255 -8.43 33.79 -4.70
N CYS A 256 -8.85 34.58 -3.72
CA CYS A 256 -10.15 35.24 -3.74
C CYS A 256 -10.15 36.26 -4.89
N ARG A 257 -11.11 36.10 -5.80
CA ARG A 257 -11.49 37.10 -6.79
C ARG A 257 -11.97 38.38 -6.09
N ALA A 258 -11.49 39.52 -6.58
CA ALA A 258 -12.19 40.80 -6.53
C ALA A 258 -12.21 41.34 -7.97
#